data_AF-A0A953Z1C8-F1
#
_entry.id   AF-A0A953Z1C8-F1
#
_cell.length_a   1.000
_cell.length_b   1.000
_cell.length_c   1.000
_cell.angle_alpha   90.00
_cell.angle_beta   90.00
_cell.angle_gamma   90.00
#
_symmetry.space_group_name_H-M   'P 1'
#
loop_
_entity.id
_entity.type
_entity.pdbx_description
1 polymer ?
#
loop_
_entity_poly.entity_id
_entity_poly.type
_entity_poly.pdbx_seq_one_letter_code
_entity_poly.pdbx_strand_id
1 'polypeptide(L)'
;TGLTTAQEGELQAAAEQIPVLLAANFSLGIAVMAKLAGQAAAALKGYDIEVTEMHHRRKADAPSGTAKRLLDAVLRPLERDYANDVKHGREGITGERSQREIGMHTIRGGDVVGDHTIIFAGEGERVEITHRATSRETFARGAVTAAKWLAGQSPGRYTIEDVLGI
;
A
#
# COMPACT_ATOMS: atom_id res chain seq x y z
N THR A 1 -12.53 3.44 -4.70
CA THR A 1 -12.14 3.97 -3.37
C THR A 1 -13.17 4.98 -2.92
N GLY A 2 -13.18 5.37 -1.64
CA GLY A 2 -14.10 6.40 -1.15
C GLY A 2 -15.54 5.95 -0.96
N LEU A 3 -15.75 4.66 -0.70
CA LEU A 3 -17.07 4.12 -0.39
C LEU A 3 -17.48 4.50 1.03
N THR A 4 -18.77 4.76 1.23
CA THR A 4 -19.36 4.91 2.57
C THR A 4 -19.57 3.54 3.22
N THR A 5 -19.76 3.51 4.53
CA THR A 5 -20.10 2.27 5.26
C THR A 5 -21.36 1.60 4.71
N ALA A 6 -22.34 2.39 4.26
CA ALA A 6 -23.55 1.86 3.63
C ALA A 6 -23.24 1.16 2.29
N GLN A 7 -22.41 1.79 1.44
CA GLN A 7 -21.99 1.21 0.16
C GLN A 7 -21.12 -0.04 0.33
N GLU A 8 -20.29 -0.09 1.38
CA GLU A 8 -19.56 -1.31 1.75
C GLU A 8 -20.52 -2.45 2.13
N GLY A 9 -21.62 -2.13 2.83
CA GLY A 9 -22.69 -3.09 3.14
C GLY A 9 -23.41 -3.61 1.90
N GLU A 10 -23.71 -2.74 0.92
CA GLU A 10 -24.31 -3.13 -0.36
C GLU A 10 -23.40 -4.06 -1.17
N LEU A 11 -22.09 -3.76 -1.22
CA LEU A 11 -21.12 -4.65 -1.85
C LEU A 11 -21.01 -6.00 -1.16
N GLN A 12 -21.11 -6.01 0.17
CA GLN A 12 -21.09 -7.25 0.94
C GLN A 12 -22.33 -8.11 0.63
N ALA A 13 -23.52 -7.50 0.58
CA ALA A 13 -24.75 -8.20 0.20
C ALA A 13 -24.71 -8.72 -1.24
N ALA A 14 -24.12 -7.97 -2.17
CA ALA A 14 -23.91 -8.44 -3.54
C ALA A 14 -22.93 -9.62 -3.59
N ALA A 15 -21.87 -9.60 -2.77
CA ALA A 15 -20.88 -10.67 -2.69
C ALA A 15 -21.46 -12.01 -2.22
N GLU A 16 -22.63 -12.03 -1.56
CA GLU A 16 -23.34 -13.26 -1.21
C GLU A 16 -23.97 -13.97 -2.42
N GLN A 17 -24.17 -13.25 -3.54
CA GLN A 17 -24.87 -13.75 -4.72
C GLN A 17 -23.97 -13.84 -5.96
N ILE A 18 -22.96 -12.98 -6.06
CA ILE A 18 -22.02 -12.91 -7.19
C ILE A 18 -20.58 -12.73 -6.69
N PRO A 19 -19.57 -13.15 -7.45
CA PRO A 19 -18.18 -12.85 -7.10
C PRO A 19 -17.92 -11.34 -7.25
N VAL A 20 -17.44 -10.71 -6.17
CA VAL A 20 -17.15 -9.28 -6.12
C VAL A 20 -15.70 -9.09 -5.69
N LEU A 21 -14.89 -8.48 -6.55
CA LEU A 21 -13.54 -8.07 -6.17
C LEU A 21 -13.50 -6.57 -5.90
N LEU A 22 -13.07 -6.20 -4.70
CA LEU A 22 -12.84 -4.81 -4.31
C LEU A 22 -11.35 -4.59 -4.02
N ALA A 23 -10.75 -3.64 -4.73
CA ALA A 23 -9.38 -3.22 -4.48
C ALA A 23 -9.25 -1.70 -4.54
N ALA A 24 -8.49 -1.13 -3.60
CA ALA A 24 -8.12 0.29 -3.64
C ALA A 24 -7.09 0.60 -4.74
N ASN A 25 -6.34 -0.41 -5.17
CA ASN A 25 -5.36 -0.34 -6.25
C ASN A 25 -5.28 -1.70 -6.96
N PHE A 26 -5.43 -1.71 -8.28
CA PHE A 26 -5.41 -2.90 -9.13
C PHE A 26 -4.02 -3.26 -9.68
N SER A 27 -2.97 -2.49 -9.37
CA SER A 27 -1.60 -2.88 -9.71
C SER A 27 -1.22 -4.17 -8.99
N LEU A 28 -0.99 -5.24 -9.77
CA LEU A 28 -0.46 -6.50 -9.25
C LEU A 28 0.91 -6.30 -8.59
N GLY A 29 1.74 -5.41 -9.13
CA GLY A 29 3.05 -5.08 -8.56
C GLY A 29 2.95 -4.45 -7.17
N ILE A 30 1.95 -3.60 -6.93
CA ILE A 30 1.69 -3.03 -5.60
C ILE A 30 1.22 -4.11 -4.62
N ALA A 31 0.39 -5.07 -5.06
CA ALA A 31 -0.04 -6.18 -4.22
C ALA A 31 1.15 -7.07 -3.79
N VAL A 32 2.03 -7.41 -4.73
CA VAL A 32 3.28 -8.14 -4.43
C VAL A 32 4.18 -7.33 -3.50
N MET A 33 4.36 -6.03 -3.76
CA MET A 33 5.16 -5.15 -2.91
C MET A 33 4.64 -5.12 -1.47
N ALA A 34 3.32 -5.03 -1.27
CA ALA A 34 2.72 -5.03 0.06
C ALA A 34 3.03 -6.32 0.82
N LYS A 35 2.93 -7.49 0.17
CA LYS A 35 3.29 -8.78 0.77
C LYS A 35 4.77 -8.82 1.15
N LEU A 36 5.66 -8.46 0.23
CA LEU A 36 7.11 -8.45 0.48
C LEU A 36 7.47 -7.50 1.63
N ALA A 37 6.83 -6.34 1.70
CA ALA A 37 7.05 -5.38 2.76
C ALA A 37 6.61 -5.88 4.14
N GLY A 38 5.43 -6.53 4.22
CA GLY A 38 4.97 -7.16 5.46
C GLY A 38 5.91 -8.28 5.92
N GLN A 39 6.40 -9.11 4.98
CA GLN A 39 7.38 -10.15 5.29
C GLN A 39 8.72 -9.57 5.77
N ALA A 40 9.23 -8.53 5.09
CA ALA A 40 10.45 -7.84 5.47
C ALA A 40 10.31 -7.20 6.85
N ALA A 41 9.19 -6.54 7.15
CA ALA A 41 8.92 -5.95 8.46
C ALA A 41 8.91 -7.00 9.58
N ALA A 42 8.31 -8.17 9.36
CA ALA A 42 8.31 -9.25 10.33
C ALA A 42 9.72 -9.85 10.58
N ALA A 43 10.55 -9.92 9.54
CA ALA A 43 11.86 -10.55 9.58
C ALA A 43 12.98 -9.61 10.08
N LEU A 44 13.01 -8.36 9.61
CA LEU A 44 14.05 -7.38 9.89
C LEU A 44 13.77 -6.60 11.18
N LYS A 45 13.77 -7.31 12.31
CA LYS A 45 13.55 -6.71 13.63
C LYS A 45 14.67 -5.72 13.96
N GLY A 46 14.29 -4.57 14.52
CA GLY A 46 15.22 -3.52 14.93
C GLY A 46 15.64 -2.57 13.81
N TYR A 47 15.25 -2.83 12.56
CA TYR A 47 15.47 -1.91 11.46
C TYR A 47 14.52 -0.71 11.55
N ASP A 48 15.05 0.45 11.23
CA ASP A 48 14.26 1.65 11.03
C ASP A 48 13.48 1.55 9.71
N ILE A 49 12.21 1.94 9.73
CA ILE A 49 11.33 1.85 8.57
C ILE A 49 10.94 3.24 8.11
N GLU A 50 11.14 3.52 6.82
CA GLU A 50 10.67 4.74 6.18
C GLU A 50 9.88 4.39 4.91
N VAL A 51 8.76 5.08 4.71
CA VAL A 51 7.96 5.01 3.49
C VAL A 51 8.07 6.35 2.78
N THR A 52 8.40 6.30 1.50
CA THR A 52 8.43 7.47 0.63
C THR A 52 7.54 7.24 -0.57
N GLU A 53 6.84 8.29 -1.01
CA GLU A 53 6.05 8.25 -2.23
C GLU A 53 6.22 9.54 -3.04
N MET A 54 6.13 9.43 -4.37
CA MET A 54 6.14 10.58 -5.27
C MET A 54 5.00 10.49 -6.27
N HIS A 55 4.29 11.60 -6.47
CA HIS A 55 3.26 11.73 -7.50
C HIS A 55 3.31 13.10 -8.17
N HIS A 56 2.58 13.23 -9.26
CA HIS A 56 2.42 14.47 -10.01
C HIS A 56 1.92 15.65 -9.16
N ARG A 57 2.22 16.87 -9.60
CA ARG A 57 1.86 18.12 -8.91
C ARG A 57 0.37 18.32 -8.62
N ARG A 58 -0.51 17.63 -9.38
CA ARG A 58 -1.98 17.76 -9.30
C ARG A 58 -2.63 16.80 -8.29
N LYS A 59 -1.86 15.97 -7.58
CA LYS A 59 -2.43 14.99 -6.65
C LYS A 59 -2.81 15.70 -5.35
N ALA A 60 -4.08 15.60 -4.98
CA ALA A 60 -4.66 16.35 -3.86
C ALA A 60 -4.41 15.72 -2.48
N ASP A 61 -4.49 14.38 -2.39
CA ASP A 61 -4.31 13.64 -1.15
C ASP A 61 -2.83 13.35 -0.84
N ALA A 62 -2.47 13.38 0.45
CA ALA A 62 -1.16 13.01 0.97
C ALA A 62 -1.31 12.41 2.40
N PRO A 63 -0.64 11.30 2.74
CA PRO A 63 -0.01 10.35 1.80
C PRO A 63 -1.08 9.66 0.93
N SER A 64 -0.65 9.09 -0.21
CA SER A 64 -1.56 8.43 -1.14
C SER A 64 -2.22 7.19 -0.53
N GLY A 65 -3.41 6.84 -1.01
CA GLY A 65 -4.07 5.60 -0.58
C GLY A 65 -3.21 4.33 -0.77
N THR A 66 -2.31 4.33 -1.77
CA THR A 66 -1.35 3.22 -1.95
C THR A 66 -0.28 3.21 -0.87
N ALA A 67 0.26 4.38 -0.52
CA ALA A 67 1.23 4.49 0.57
C ALA A 67 0.62 4.08 1.92
N LYS A 68 -0.64 4.44 2.18
CA LYS A 68 -1.38 3.98 3.38
C LYS A 68 -1.52 2.46 3.42
N ARG A 69 -1.96 1.84 2.32
CA ARG A 69 -2.08 0.37 2.23
C ARG A 69 -0.73 -0.34 2.42
N LEU A 70 0.33 0.20 1.82
CA LEU A 70 1.69 -0.33 1.96
C LEU A 70 2.15 -0.24 3.43
N LEU A 71 1.88 0.88 4.09
CA LEU A 71 2.15 1.07 5.50
C LEU A 71 1.33 0.13 6.39
N ASP A 72 0.04 -0.09 6.10
CA ASP A 72 -0.80 -1.04 6.85
C ASP A 72 -0.22 -2.47 6.80
N ALA A 73 0.31 -2.87 5.64
CA ALA A 73 0.97 -4.17 5.48
C ALA A 73 2.24 -4.30 6.34
N VAL A 74 2.95 -3.20 6.58
CA VAL A 74 4.13 -3.12 7.44
C VAL A 74 3.76 -3.04 8.93
N LEU A 75 2.73 -2.28 9.28
CA LEU A 75 2.29 -2.09 10.67
C LEU A 75 1.73 -3.36 11.28
N ARG A 76 0.95 -4.13 10.51
CA ARG A 76 0.26 -5.34 10.98
C ARG A 76 1.18 -6.38 11.64
N PRO A 77 2.27 -6.87 11.00
CA PRO A 77 3.17 -7.84 11.62
C PRO A 77 3.98 -7.27 12.79
N LEU A 78 4.04 -5.95 12.93
CA LEU A 78 4.75 -5.27 14.02
C LEU A 78 3.83 -4.93 15.21
N GLU A 79 2.52 -5.19 15.10
CA GLU A 79 1.50 -4.80 16.09
C GLU A 79 1.57 -3.29 16.40
N ARG A 80 1.72 -2.49 15.34
CA ARG A 80 1.81 -1.03 15.37
C ARG A 80 0.58 -0.40 14.75
N ASP A 81 0.34 0.88 15.05
CA ASP A 81 -0.81 1.60 14.50
C ASP A 81 -0.42 2.94 13.90
N TYR A 82 -1.24 3.39 12.95
CA TYR A 82 -0.97 4.60 12.19
C TYR A 82 -0.94 5.86 13.08
N ALA A 83 -1.82 5.93 14.08
CA ALA A 83 -2.01 7.14 14.88
C ALA A 83 -0.82 7.40 15.82
N ASN A 84 -0.20 6.33 16.34
CA ASN A 84 0.85 6.42 17.35
C ASN A 84 2.26 6.29 16.78
N ASP A 85 2.46 5.48 15.73
CA ASP A 85 3.80 5.10 15.29
C ASP A 85 4.29 5.86 14.03
N VAL A 86 3.45 6.66 13.38
CA VAL A 86 3.77 7.29 12.07
C VAL A 86 4.14 8.78 12.22
N LYS A 87 5.21 9.20 11.53
CA LYS A 87 5.62 10.62 11.44
C LYS A 87 5.69 11.09 9.99
N HIS A 88 5.11 12.27 9.72
CA HIS A 88 4.95 12.80 8.35
C HIS A 88 6.07 13.76 7.90
N GLY A 89 7.05 14.02 8.74
CA GLY A 89 8.12 14.94 8.43
C GLY A 89 9.02 15.17 9.63
N ARG A 90 10.19 15.76 9.35
CA ARG A 90 11.17 16.19 10.33
C ARG A 90 11.66 17.58 9.91
N GLU A 91 11.59 18.55 10.80
CA GLU A 91 11.96 19.95 10.54
C GLU A 91 12.74 20.51 11.73
N GLY A 92 13.87 21.17 11.46
CA GLY A 92 14.74 21.71 12.50
C GLY A 92 15.46 20.62 13.32
N ILE A 93 15.56 20.82 14.64
CA ILE A 93 16.19 19.88 15.58
C ILE A 93 15.12 18.96 16.17
N THR A 94 14.96 17.76 15.61
CA THR A 94 13.92 16.81 16.03
C THR A 94 14.34 15.88 17.17
N GLY A 95 15.64 15.81 17.47
CA GLY A 95 16.20 14.79 18.34
C GLY A 95 16.37 13.44 17.65
N GLU A 96 16.81 12.44 18.42
CA GLU A 96 16.99 11.06 17.95
C GLU A 96 15.64 10.40 17.61
N ARG A 97 15.66 9.55 16.58
CA ARG A 97 14.51 8.77 16.13
C ARG A 97 14.16 7.70 17.16
N SER A 98 12.87 7.54 17.47
CA SER A 98 12.43 6.40 18.28
C SER A 98 12.39 5.11 17.45
N GLN A 99 12.72 3.97 18.05
CA GLN A 99 12.67 2.67 17.37
C GLN A 99 11.26 2.25 16.91
N ARG A 100 10.23 2.88 17.49
CA ARG A 100 8.83 2.67 17.10
C ARG A 100 8.39 3.50 15.90
N GLU A 101 9.08 4.61 15.64
CA GLU A 101 8.74 5.52 14.56
C GLU A 101 8.74 4.80 13.21
N ILE A 102 7.83 5.21 12.33
CA ILE A 102 7.84 4.92 10.90
C ILE A 102 7.63 6.25 10.17
N GLY A 103 8.64 6.67 9.39
CA GLY A 103 8.50 7.88 8.58
C GLY A 103 7.59 7.64 7.37
N MET A 104 6.75 8.62 7.04
CA MET A 104 5.87 8.62 5.88
C MET A 104 5.98 9.95 5.15
N HIS A 105 6.82 9.98 4.11
CA HIS A 105 7.18 11.19 3.38
C HIS A 105 6.56 11.21 2.00
N THR A 106 6.06 12.38 1.60
CA THR A 106 5.27 12.54 0.39
C THR A 106 5.85 13.63 -0.50
N ILE A 107 6.18 13.28 -1.74
CA ILE A 107 6.81 14.16 -2.73
C ILE A 107 5.79 14.48 -3.82
N ARG A 108 5.74 15.74 -4.26
CA ARG A 108 4.90 16.18 -5.38
C ARG A 108 5.77 16.86 -6.44
N GLY A 109 5.66 16.42 -7.69
CA GLY A 109 6.46 17.00 -8.76
C GLY A 109 6.10 16.48 -10.14
N GLY A 110 6.21 17.34 -11.15
CA GLY A 110 6.04 16.94 -12.55
C GLY A 110 4.71 16.25 -12.84
N ASP A 111 4.81 15.16 -13.58
CA ASP A 111 3.75 14.27 -14.06
C ASP A 111 3.90 12.82 -13.57
N VAL A 112 4.72 12.59 -12.54
CA VAL A 112 4.97 11.25 -11.95
C VAL A 112 3.65 10.53 -11.64
N VAL A 113 3.47 9.34 -12.22
CA VAL A 113 2.23 8.58 -12.06
C VAL A 113 2.09 8.05 -10.64
N GLY A 114 3.18 7.53 -10.07
CA GLY A 114 3.24 7.06 -8.70
C GLY A 114 4.48 6.20 -8.45
N ASP A 115 5.36 6.70 -7.61
CA ASP A 115 6.52 5.95 -7.10
C ASP A 115 6.33 5.71 -5.61
N HIS A 116 6.70 4.53 -5.15
CA HIS A 116 6.59 4.10 -3.75
C HIS A 116 7.84 3.31 -3.37
N THR A 117 8.50 3.70 -2.29
CA THR A 117 9.63 2.96 -1.72
C THR A 117 9.39 2.74 -0.24
N ILE A 118 9.56 1.50 0.22
CA ILE A 118 9.68 1.16 1.63
C ILE A 118 11.13 0.81 1.88
N ILE A 119 11.70 1.48 2.88
CA ILE A 119 13.09 1.39 3.27
C ILE A 119 13.14 0.72 4.63
N PHE A 120 13.96 -0.31 4.75
CA PHE A 120 14.37 -0.92 6.01
C PHE A 120 15.85 -0.62 6.19
N ALA A 121 16.21 0.24 7.15
CA ALA A 121 17.59 0.64 7.42
C ALA A 121 18.09 0.01 8.72
N GLY A 122 19.21 -0.71 8.64
CA GLY A 122 19.91 -1.29 9.78
C GLY A 122 21.34 -0.74 9.88
N GLU A 123 22.10 -1.20 10.87
CA GLU A 123 23.50 -0.84 10.97
C GLU A 123 24.32 -1.48 9.84
N GLY A 124 24.95 -0.66 9.00
CA GLY A 124 25.82 -1.13 7.91
C GLY A 124 25.10 -1.58 6.64
N GLU A 125 23.77 -1.67 6.63
CA GLU A 125 23.00 -2.10 5.46
C GLU A 125 21.60 -1.48 5.35
N ARG A 126 20.99 -1.61 4.17
CA ARG A 126 19.65 -1.13 3.87
C ARG A 126 19.00 -2.00 2.82
N VAL A 127 17.73 -2.33 3.04
CA VAL A 127 16.87 -3.02 2.07
C VAL A 127 15.80 -2.04 1.60
N GLU A 128 15.65 -1.90 0.28
CA GLU A 128 14.60 -1.09 -0.32
C GLU A 128 13.69 -1.93 -1.21
N ILE A 129 12.38 -1.77 -1.03
CA ILE A 129 11.38 -2.33 -1.93
C ILE A 129 10.72 -1.17 -2.64
N THR A 130 10.90 -1.10 -3.97
CA THR A 130 10.42 0.02 -4.77
C THR A 130 9.48 -0.44 -5.88
N HIS A 131 8.36 0.29 -6.04
CA HIS A 131 7.48 0.20 -7.19
C HIS A 131 7.40 1.56 -7.88
N ARG A 132 7.57 1.58 -9.21
CA ARG A 132 7.41 2.78 -10.04
C ARG A 132 6.38 2.53 -11.13
N ALA A 133 5.30 3.29 -11.12
CA ALA A 133 4.31 3.27 -12.19
C ALA A 133 4.78 4.19 -13.32
N THR A 134 4.98 3.64 -14.52
CA THR A 134 5.31 4.44 -15.72
C THR A 134 4.07 4.90 -16.48
N SER A 135 2.93 4.24 -16.27
CA SER A 135 1.65 4.54 -16.92
C SER A 135 0.49 4.06 -16.05
N ARG A 136 -0.66 4.76 -16.15
CA ARG A 136 -1.91 4.31 -15.52
C ARG A 136 -2.47 3.02 -16.14
N GLU A 137 -1.94 2.61 -17.29
CA GLU A 137 -2.28 1.35 -17.95
C GLU A 137 -2.02 0.13 -17.04
N THR A 138 -1.05 0.21 -16.11
CA THR A 138 -0.80 -0.86 -15.14
C THR A 138 -2.04 -1.22 -14.31
N PHE A 139 -2.83 -0.23 -13.91
CA PHE A 139 -4.05 -0.44 -13.13
C PHE A 139 -5.17 -1.02 -13.99
N ALA A 140 -5.30 -0.56 -15.24
CA ALA A 140 -6.29 -1.08 -16.18
C ALA A 140 -6.01 -2.55 -16.53
N ARG A 141 -4.75 -2.89 -16.82
CA ARG A 141 -4.33 -4.28 -17.06
C ARG A 141 -4.61 -5.16 -15.85
N GLY A 142 -4.30 -4.68 -14.65
CA GLY A 142 -4.62 -5.39 -13.41
C GLY A 142 -6.12 -5.63 -13.22
N ALA A 143 -6.96 -4.64 -13.51
CA ALA A 143 -8.42 -4.79 -13.45
C ALA A 143 -8.95 -5.80 -14.48
N VAL A 144 -8.42 -5.81 -15.70
CA VAL A 144 -8.77 -6.82 -16.73
C VAL A 144 -8.33 -8.22 -16.31
N THR A 145 -7.13 -8.37 -15.75
CA THR A 145 -6.65 -9.64 -15.21
C THR A 145 -7.55 -10.13 -14.08
N ALA A 146 -7.88 -9.24 -13.13
CA ALA A 146 -8.79 -9.53 -12.04
C ALA A 146 -10.16 -9.96 -12.54
N ALA A 147 -10.74 -9.26 -13.53
CA ALA A 147 -12.03 -9.62 -14.11
C ALA A 147 -12.04 -11.01 -14.78
N LYS A 148 -10.96 -11.34 -15.53
CA LYS A 148 -10.80 -12.67 -16.14
C LYS A 148 -10.71 -13.78 -15.08
N TRP A 149 -9.97 -13.53 -14.00
CA TRP A 149 -9.86 -14.47 -12.89
C TRP A 149 -11.19 -14.64 -12.13
N LEU A 150 -11.90 -13.53 -11.91
CA LEU A 150 -13.16 -13.48 -11.16
C LEU A 150 -14.29 -14.24 -11.87
N ALA A 151 -14.26 -14.33 -13.21
CA ALA A 151 -15.26 -15.03 -14.01
C ALA A 151 -15.36 -16.54 -13.70
N GLY A 152 -14.33 -17.13 -13.08
CA GLY A 152 -14.34 -18.54 -12.65
C GLY A 152 -14.60 -18.75 -11.16
N GLN A 153 -14.89 -17.69 -10.39
CA GLN A 153 -15.03 -17.78 -8.94
C GLN A 153 -16.49 -17.94 -8.50
N SER A 154 -16.69 -18.61 -7.37
CA SER A 154 -17.97 -18.67 -6.68
C SER A 154 -18.36 -17.30 -6.09
N PRO A 155 -19.64 -17.08 -5.71
CA PRO A 155 -20.01 -15.91 -4.93
C PRO A 155 -19.11 -15.73 -3.71
N GLY A 156 -18.63 -14.50 -3.53
CA GLY A 156 -17.70 -14.16 -2.47
C GLY A 156 -17.07 -12.79 -2.67
N ARG A 157 -16.47 -12.28 -1.59
CA ARG A 157 -15.68 -11.05 -1.63
C ARG A 157 -14.22 -11.40 -1.81
N TYR A 158 -13.61 -10.82 -2.84
CA TYR A 158 -12.24 -11.07 -3.24
C TYR A 158 -11.40 -9.79 -3.23
N THR A 159 -10.10 -9.99 -3.16
CA THR A 159 -9.04 -8.99 -3.17
C THR A 159 -8.13 -9.21 -4.38
N ILE A 160 -7.20 -8.27 -4.60
CA ILE A 160 -6.21 -8.43 -5.67
C ILE A 160 -5.14 -9.47 -5.28
N GLU A 161 -4.96 -9.72 -3.99
CA GLU A 161 -4.11 -10.77 -3.44
C GLU A 161 -4.66 -12.16 -3.79
N ASP A 162 -5.99 -12.35 -3.76
CA ASP A 162 -6.62 -13.63 -4.18
C ASP A 162 -6.34 -13.95 -5.66
N VAL A 163 -6.33 -12.92 -6.53
CA VAL A 163 -5.98 -13.06 -7.96
C VAL A 163 -4.54 -13.58 -8.12
N LEU A 164 -3.66 -13.21 -7.21
CA LEU A 164 -2.25 -13.61 -7.22
C LEU A 164 -1.98 -14.87 -6.40
N GLY A 165 -2.94 -15.35 -5.60
CA GLY A 165 -2.79 -16.49 -4.69
C GLY A 165 -1.79 -16.22 -3.56
N ILE A 166 -1.77 -15.00 -3.02
CA ILE A 166 -0.77 -14.56 -2.04
C ILE A 166 -1.32 -14.10 -0.71
#